data_AF-A0A178ICS9-F1
#
_entry.id   AF-A0A178ICS9-F1
#
_cell.length_a   1.000
_cell.length_b   1.000
_cell.length_c   1.000
_cell.angle_alpha   90.00
_cell.angle_beta   90.00
_cell.angle_gamma   90.00
#
_symmetry.space_group_name_H-M   'P 1'
#
loop_
_entity.id
_entity.type
_entity.pdbx_description
1 polymer ?
#
loop_
_entity_poly.entity_id
_entity_poly.type
_entity_poly.pdbx_seq_one_letter_code
_entity_poly.pdbx_strand_id
1 'polypeptide(L)'
;MAGRSTVIPLFAQLARIALAAMFLYAGFSKLLDPAAFAVSIENYRLLPCAPSGWVALYLPWLETGCAFGLFLPRLRLGATALLAALCAGFCGFITSALLRGLDISCGCFGGDAAARSDLRLPLLRAALLLAACAWLLMHETRRLRRSAAARVG
;
A
#
# COMPACT_ATOMS: atom_id res chain seq x y z
N MET A 1 -7.27 -4.41 -40.00
CA MET A 1 -6.24 -3.82 -39.10
C MET A 1 -6.96 -3.17 -37.92
N ALA A 2 -7.25 -3.93 -36.87
CA ALA A 2 -8.03 -3.43 -35.74
C ALA A 2 -7.12 -2.57 -34.84
N GLY A 3 -7.48 -1.30 -34.69
CA GLY A 3 -6.90 -0.37 -33.71
C GLY A 3 -7.09 -0.91 -32.29
N ARG A 4 -6.14 -1.73 -31.85
CA ARG A 4 -6.08 -2.23 -30.49
C ARG A 4 -5.69 -1.05 -29.61
N SER A 5 -6.69 -0.40 -29.03
CA SER A 5 -6.57 0.83 -28.23
C SER A 5 -5.47 0.72 -27.17
N THR A 6 -4.30 1.26 -27.50
CA THR A 6 -3.05 1.27 -26.70
C THR A 6 -3.18 2.07 -25.40
N VAL A 7 -4.25 2.84 -25.26
CA VAL A 7 -4.57 3.67 -24.09
C VAL A 7 -4.80 2.85 -22.82
N ILE A 8 -5.50 1.71 -22.89
CA ILE A 8 -5.77 0.86 -21.72
C ILE A 8 -4.47 0.24 -21.14
N PRO A 9 -3.57 -0.36 -21.96
CA PRO A 9 -2.30 -0.85 -21.41
C PRO A 9 -1.37 0.27 -20.94
N LEU A 10 -1.36 1.45 -21.59
CA LEU A 10 -0.54 2.59 -21.17
C LEU A 10 -0.96 3.11 -19.79
N PHE A 11 -2.27 3.34 -19.59
CA PHE A 11 -2.78 3.83 -18.31
C PHE A 11 -2.47 2.85 -17.16
N ALA A 12 -2.62 1.54 -17.39
CA ALA A 12 -2.24 0.53 -16.40
C ALA A 12 -0.73 0.52 -16.10
N GLN A 13 0.12 0.77 -17.10
CA GLN A 13 1.57 0.89 -16.88
C GLN A 13 1.94 2.12 -16.07
N LEU A 14 1.34 3.27 -16.37
CA LEU A 14 1.55 4.51 -15.62
C LEU A 14 1.08 4.36 -14.17
N ALA A 15 -0.13 3.85 -13.96
CA ALA A 15 -0.67 3.57 -12.62
C ALA A 15 0.27 2.66 -11.83
N ARG A 16 0.81 1.60 -12.46
CA ARG A 16 1.79 0.70 -11.84
C ARG A 16 3.08 1.41 -11.44
N ILE A 17 3.64 2.25 -12.31
CA ILE A 17 4.87 3.00 -12.01
C ILE A 17 4.63 3.98 -10.86
N ALA A 18 3.51 4.69 -10.88
CA ALA A 18 3.13 5.59 -9.79
C ALA A 18 2.97 4.85 -8.46
N LEU A 19 2.30 3.69 -8.47
CA LEU A 19 2.13 2.85 -7.28
C LEU A 19 3.48 2.36 -6.75
N ALA A 20 4.34 1.83 -7.62
CA ALA A 20 5.67 1.37 -7.24
C ALA A 20 6.53 2.50 -6.66
N ALA A 21 6.53 3.69 -7.28
CA ALA A 21 7.26 4.84 -6.77
C ALA A 21 6.74 5.28 -5.38
N MET A 22 5.43 5.29 -5.19
CA MET A 22 4.82 5.69 -3.92
C MET A 22 5.11 4.70 -2.79
N PHE A 23 5.04 3.40 -3.04
CA PHE A 23 5.41 2.38 -2.05
C PHE A 23 6.92 2.32 -1.79
N LEU A 24 7.75 2.56 -2.81
CA LEU A 24 9.19 2.72 -2.60
C LEU A 24 9.47 3.89 -1.68
N TYR A 25 8.92 5.07 -1.98
CA TYR A 25 9.08 6.25 -1.13
C TYR A 25 8.57 6.01 0.31
N ALA A 26 7.39 5.43 0.46
CA ALA A 26 6.80 5.14 1.76
C ALA A 26 7.60 4.09 2.56
N GLY A 27 8.07 3.03 1.91
CA GLY A 27 8.89 2.02 2.56
C GLY A 27 10.28 2.53 2.92
N PHE A 28 10.92 3.29 2.02
CA PHE A 28 12.25 3.86 2.28
C PHE A 28 12.24 4.90 3.40
N SER A 29 11.22 5.76 3.45
CA SER A 29 11.07 6.71 4.56
C SER A 29 10.91 6.02 5.92
N LYS A 30 10.24 4.86 5.98
CA LYS A 30 10.16 4.04 7.21
C LYS A 30 11.47 3.32 7.55
N LEU A 31 12.30 2.99 6.56
CA LEU A 31 13.61 2.39 6.77
C LEU A 31 14.64 3.39 7.31
N LEU A 32 14.49 4.68 6.99
CA LEU A 32 15.38 5.72 7.50
C LEU A 32 15.23 5.95 9.01
N ASP A 33 14.01 5.83 9.54
CA ASP A 33 13.74 5.94 10.97
C ASP A 33 12.76 4.85 11.46
N PRO A 34 13.25 3.60 11.63
CA PRO A 34 12.43 2.49 12.08
C PRO A 34 11.96 2.67 13.54
N ALA A 35 12.69 3.47 14.34
CA ALA A 35 12.31 3.76 15.72
C ALA A 35 11.07 4.66 15.78
N ALA A 36 11.04 5.75 15.00
CA ALA A 36 9.86 6.60 14.88
C ALA A 36 8.65 5.84 14.31
N PHE A 37 8.89 4.90 13.37
CA PHE A 37 7.82 4.06 12.85
C PHE A 37 7.29 3.06 13.89
N ALA A 38 8.17 2.46 14.72
CA ALA A 38 7.75 1.59 15.83
C ALA A 38 6.89 2.32 16.86
N VAL A 39 7.28 3.56 17.23
CA VAL A 39 6.48 4.43 18.11
C VAL A 39 5.12 4.72 17.47
N SER A 40 5.10 5.00 16.16
CA SER A 40 3.85 5.21 15.43
C SER A 40 2.94 3.98 15.49
N ILE A 41 3.48 2.77 15.33
CA ILE A 41 2.73 1.50 15.47
C ILE A 41 2.21 1.31 16.90
N GLU A 42 3.02 1.63 17.91
CA GLU A 42 2.63 1.50 19.32
C GLU A 42 1.49 2.45 19.71
N ASN A 43 1.47 3.66 19.13
CA ASN A 43 0.40 4.63 19.31
C ASN A 43 -0.98 4.11 18.85
N TYR A 44 -1.02 3.15 17.92
CA TYR A 44 -2.26 2.51 17.50
C TYR A 44 -2.85 1.57 18.56
N ARG A 45 -2.10 1.22 19.63
CA ARG A 45 -2.53 0.33 20.75
C ARG A 45 -3.26 -0.93 20.27
N LEU A 46 -2.82 -1.46 19.13
CA LEU A 46 -3.44 -2.60 18.44
C LEU A 46 -2.70 -3.91 18.72
N LEU A 47 -1.41 -3.85 19.06
CA LEU A 47 -0.62 -5.02 19.44
C LEU A 47 -0.27 -4.96 20.94
N PRO A 48 -0.47 -6.06 21.71
CA PRO A 48 0.04 -6.17 23.08
C PRO A 48 1.58 -6.27 23.06
N CYS A 49 2.24 -5.77 24.12
CA CYS A 49 3.69 -5.72 24.37
C CYS A 49 4.61 -6.42 23.34
N ALA A 50 5.48 -5.64 22.69
CA ALA A 50 6.74 -6.01 22.01
C ALA A 50 6.81 -6.38 20.50
N PRO A 51 5.74 -6.69 19.73
CA PRO A 51 5.90 -6.97 18.29
C PRO A 51 6.01 -5.70 17.41
N SER A 52 5.79 -4.50 17.95
CA SER A 52 5.84 -3.24 17.20
C SER A 52 7.20 -3.02 16.53
N GLY A 53 8.30 -3.34 17.22
CA GLY A 53 9.66 -3.25 16.66
C GLY A 53 9.90 -4.23 15.51
N TRP A 54 9.42 -5.47 15.62
CA TRP A 54 9.53 -6.47 14.55
C TRP A 54 8.70 -6.08 13.32
N VAL A 55 7.47 -5.60 13.53
CA VAL A 55 6.63 -5.11 12.44
C VAL A 55 7.26 -3.87 11.80
N ALA A 56 7.80 -2.94 12.60
CA ALA A 56 8.49 -1.76 12.10
C ALA A 56 9.72 -2.10 11.27
N LEU A 57 10.41 -3.20 11.60
CA LEU A 57 11.57 -3.66 10.85
C LEU A 57 11.15 -4.38 9.56
N TYR A 58 10.26 -5.38 9.62
CA TYR A 58 9.94 -6.24 8.49
C TYR A 58 8.98 -5.60 7.46
N LEU A 59 8.01 -4.81 7.92
CA LEU A 59 6.97 -4.26 7.05
C LEU A 59 7.54 -3.34 5.96
N PRO A 60 8.49 -2.42 6.24
CA PRO A 60 9.11 -1.59 5.20
C PRO A 60 9.89 -2.40 4.16
N TRP A 61 10.57 -3.49 4.56
CA TRP A 61 11.23 -4.40 3.61
C TRP A 61 10.24 -5.12 2.71
N LEU A 62 9.08 -5.52 3.24
CA LEU A 62 8.02 -6.11 2.43
C LEU A 62 7.42 -5.10 1.46
N GLU A 63 7.15 -3.87 1.90
CA GLU A 63 6.62 -2.81 1.04
C GLU A 63 7.57 -2.47 -0.11
N THR A 64 8.85 -2.24 0.20
CA THR A 64 9.89 -1.95 -0.79
C THR A 64 10.13 -3.13 -1.73
N GLY A 65 10.27 -4.35 -1.19
CA GLY A 65 10.45 -5.58 -1.97
C GLY A 65 9.29 -5.85 -2.93
N CYS A 66 8.04 -5.65 -2.49
CA CYS A 66 6.88 -5.77 -3.37
C CYS A 66 6.85 -4.67 -4.43
N ALA A 67 7.20 -3.44 -4.08
CA ALA A 67 7.28 -2.34 -5.03
C ALA A 67 8.32 -2.62 -6.14
N PHE A 68 9.46 -3.24 -5.81
CA PHE A 68 10.39 -3.78 -6.82
C PHE A 68 9.77 -4.95 -7.61
N GLY A 69 9.04 -5.83 -6.94
CA GLY A 69 8.31 -6.94 -7.55
C GLY A 69 7.29 -6.51 -8.63
N LEU A 70 6.74 -5.29 -8.55
CA LEU A 70 5.86 -4.74 -9.58
C LEU A 70 6.57 -4.59 -10.94
N PHE A 71 7.89 -4.38 -10.96
CA PHE A 71 8.66 -4.28 -12.19
C PHE A 71 8.86 -5.66 -12.86
N LEU A 72 8.96 -6.73 -12.08
CA LEU A 72 9.18 -8.09 -12.58
C LEU A 72 7.88 -8.75 -13.04
N PRO A 73 7.73 -9.14 -14.33
CA PRO A 73 6.48 -9.71 -14.85
C PRO A 73 6.01 -10.98 -14.13
N ARG A 74 6.94 -11.82 -13.64
CA ARG A 74 6.64 -13.08 -12.94
C ARG A 74 6.09 -12.87 -11.53
N LEU A 75 6.57 -11.83 -10.84
CA LEU A 75 6.20 -11.54 -9.44
C LEU A 75 5.05 -10.55 -9.33
N ARG A 76 4.72 -9.85 -10.42
CA ARG A 76 3.79 -8.72 -10.44
C ARG A 76 2.44 -8.99 -9.78
N LEU A 77 1.82 -10.14 -10.09
CA LEU A 77 0.51 -10.49 -9.54
C LEU A 77 0.59 -10.69 -8.02
N GLY A 78 1.61 -11.44 -7.56
CA GLY A 78 1.84 -11.69 -6.13
C GLY A 78 2.20 -10.41 -5.38
N ALA A 79 3.09 -9.59 -5.95
CA ALA A 79 3.50 -8.33 -5.36
C ALA A 79 2.33 -7.33 -5.25
N THR A 80 1.49 -7.22 -6.28
CA THR A 80 0.29 -6.37 -6.26
C THR A 80 -0.73 -6.87 -5.23
N ALA A 81 -0.93 -8.18 -5.12
CA ALA A 81 -1.81 -8.77 -4.12
C ALA A 81 -1.31 -8.52 -2.69
N LEU A 82 -0.01 -8.65 -2.45
CA LEU A 82 0.60 -8.42 -1.14
C LEU A 82 0.54 -6.94 -0.75
N LEU A 83 0.84 -6.01 -1.67
CA LEU A 83 0.67 -4.57 -1.42
C LEU A 83 -0.79 -4.20 -1.14
N ALA A 84 -1.75 -4.81 -1.84
CA ALA A 84 -3.17 -4.60 -1.57
C ALA A 84 -3.54 -5.07 -0.16
N ALA A 85 -3.06 -6.24 0.27
CA ALA A 85 -3.28 -6.77 1.61
C ALA A 85 -2.65 -5.88 2.70
N LEU A 86 -1.42 -5.39 2.49
CA LEU A 86 -0.75 -4.46 3.39
C LEU A 86 -1.52 -3.14 3.52
N CYS A 87 -1.97 -2.56 2.40
CA CYS A 87 -2.82 -1.37 2.40
C CYS A 87 -4.15 -1.59 3.13
N ALA A 88 -4.78 -2.76 2.95
CA ALA A 88 -6.02 -3.11 3.62
C ALA A 88 -5.82 -3.18 5.14
N GLY A 89 -4.74 -3.83 5.58
CA GLY A 89 -4.35 -3.89 7.00
C GLY A 89 -4.13 -2.49 7.59
N PHE A 90 -3.38 -1.63 6.88
CA PHE A 90 -3.14 -0.26 7.32
C PHE A 90 -4.42 0.59 7.40
N CYS A 91 -5.32 0.44 6.42
CA CYS A 91 -6.63 1.08 6.44
C CYS A 91 -7.47 0.60 7.65
N GLY A 92 -7.41 -0.70 7.97
CA GLY A 92 -8.03 -1.28 9.15
C GLY A 92 -7.47 -0.72 10.46
N PHE A 93 -6.15 -0.52 10.55
CA PHE A 93 -5.52 0.09 11.73
C PHE A 93 -5.97 1.54 11.95
N ILE A 94 -6.00 2.36 10.90
CA ILE A 94 -6.51 3.75 10.99
C ILE A 94 -7.99 3.77 11.36
N THR A 95 -8.79 2.91 10.73
CA THR A 95 -10.23 2.82 11.03
C THR A 95 -10.47 2.39 12.47
N SER A 96 -9.69 1.42 12.98
CA SER A 96 -9.79 0.99 14.36
C SER A 96 -9.39 2.10 15.34
N ALA A 97 -8.39 2.92 15.02
CA ALA A 97 -8.00 4.06 15.85
C ALA A 97 -9.11 5.11 15.92
N LEU A 98 -9.73 5.42 14.78
CA LEU A 98 -10.88 6.33 14.69
C LEU A 98 -12.07 5.87 15.52
N LEU A 99 -12.43 4.58 15.44
CA LEU A 99 -13.54 4.02 16.21
C LEU A 99 -13.30 4.05 17.72
N ARG A 100 -12.04 4.03 18.16
CA ARG A 100 -11.64 4.09 19.58
C ARG A 100 -11.46 5.53 20.09
N GLY A 101 -11.58 6.53 19.21
CA GLY A 101 -11.35 7.94 19.58
C GLY A 101 -9.91 8.22 20.04
N LEU A 102 -8.93 7.45 19.56
CA LEU A 102 -7.52 7.67 19.89
C LEU A 102 -7.04 8.95 19.20
N ASP A 103 -6.57 9.92 19.99
CA ASP A 103 -6.02 11.18 19.51
C ASP A 103 -4.56 10.97 19.05
N ILE A 104 -4.38 10.29 17.93
CA ILE A 104 -3.06 9.93 17.40
C ILE A 104 -2.54 11.08 16.55
N SER A 105 -1.60 11.86 17.10
CA SER A 105 -0.72 12.74 16.31
C SER A 105 0.13 11.89 15.38
N CYS A 106 -0.34 11.67 14.16
CA CYS A 106 0.33 10.83 13.18
C CYS A 106 1.55 11.60 12.63
N GLY A 107 2.70 11.47 13.31
CA GLY A 107 3.99 12.07 12.93
C GLY A 107 4.59 11.59 11.60
N CYS A 108 3.80 10.90 10.77
CA CYS A 108 4.19 10.34 9.48
C CYS A 108 4.56 11.42 8.44
N PHE A 109 4.28 12.71 8.70
CA PHE A 109 4.63 13.85 7.84
C PHE A 109 4.97 15.15 8.63
N GLY A 110 5.74 15.07 9.72
CA GLY A 110 6.40 16.25 10.32
C GLY A 110 5.53 17.50 10.56
N GLY A 111 4.26 17.34 10.94
CA GLY A 111 3.34 18.43 11.21
C GLY A 111 3.16 18.66 12.71
N ASP A 112 3.20 19.92 13.13
CA ASP A 112 3.15 20.38 14.51
C ASP A 112 1.99 19.81 15.33
N ALA A 113 2.28 19.44 16.57
CA ALA A 113 1.37 18.85 17.56
C ALA A 113 0.22 19.78 18.04
N ALA A 114 -0.03 20.90 17.36
CA ALA A 114 -1.02 21.91 17.74
C ALA A 114 -2.31 21.87 16.89
N ALA A 115 -2.33 21.13 15.78
CA ALA A 115 -3.54 20.95 14.99
C ALA A 115 -4.15 19.58 15.31
N ARG A 116 -5.42 19.53 15.74
CA ARG A 116 -6.23 18.30 15.75
C ARG A 116 -6.01 17.59 14.42
N SER A 117 -5.17 16.56 14.39
CA SER A 117 -4.78 15.95 13.13
C SER A 117 -5.95 15.11 12.65
N ASP A 118 -6.75 15.66 11.73
CA ASP A 118 -7.83 14.98 11.03
C ASP A 118 -7.32 13.65 10.45
N LEU A 119 -7.49 12.55 11.17
CA LEU A 119 -7.15 11.18 10.73
C LEU A 119 -7.88 10.80 9.42
N ARG A 120 -8.87 11.61 9.04
CA ARG A 120 -9.61 11.59 7.77
C ARG A 120 -8.70 11.70 6.54
N LEU A 121 -7.67 12.56 6.58
CA LEU A 121 -6.79 12.74 5.42
C LEU A 121 -5.83 11.54 5.20
N PRO A 122 -5.15 11.01 6.24
CA PRO A 122 -4.44 9.74 6.14
C PRO A 122 -5.33 8.57 5.70
N LEU A 123 -6.56 8.49 6.23
CA LEU A 123 -7.53 7.46 5.84
C LEU A 123 -7.90 7.56 4.37
N LEU A 124 -8.19 8.77 3.86
CA LEU A 124 -8.52 8.99 2.45
C LEU A 124 -7.37 8.53 1.54
N ARG A 125 -6.13 8.89 1.88
CA ARG A 125 -4.94 8.44 1.12
C ARG A 125 -4.80 6.93 1.13
N ALA A 126 -4.96 6.29 2.30
CA ALA A 126 -4.91 4.83 2.42
C ALA A 126 -6.01 4.14 1.60
N ALA A 127 -7.22 4.68 1.61
CA ALA A 127 -8.34 4.17 0.84
C ALA A 127 -8.14 4.32 -0.67
N LEU A 128 -7.62 5.48 -1.13
CA LEU A 128 -7.28 5.70 -2.54
C LEU A 128 -6.19 4.75 -3.03
N LEU A 129 -5.14 4.55 -2.23
CA LEU A 129 -4.07 3.59 -2.51
C LEU A 129 -4.62 2.16 -2.60
N LEU A 130 -5.45 1.76 -1.65
CA LEU A 130 -6.08 0.44 -1.64
C LEU A 130 -6.94 0.24 -2.89
N ALA A 131 -7.74 1.25 -3.27
CA ALA A 131 -8.56 1.21 -4.48
C ALA A 131 -7.69 1.06 -5.74
N ALA A 132 -6.57 1.79 -5.83
CA ALA A 132 -5.64 1.68 -6.93
C ALA A 132 -4.98 0.29 -7.02
N CYS A 133 -4.52 -0.27 -5.88
CA CYS A 133 -3.99 -1.62 -5.79
C CYS A 133 -5.03 -2.67 -6.24
N ALA A 134 -6.25 -2.57 -5.72
CA ALA A 134 -7.34 -3.50 -6.04
C ALA A 134 -7.73 -3.42 -7.52
N TRP A 135 -7.81 -2.21 -8.08
CA TRP A 135 -8.08 -2.00 -9.49
C TRP A 135 -7.00 -2.62 -10.38
N LEU A 136 -5.73 -2.41 -10.05
CA LEU A 136 -4.61 -2.99 -10.79
C LEU A 136 -4.64 -4.53 -10.73
N LEU A 137 -4.88 -5.10 -9.54
CA LEU A 137 -4.99 -6.55 -9.35
C LEU A 137 -6.15 -7.14 -10.15
N MET A 138 -7.32 -6.50 -10.14
CA MET A 138 -8.47 -6.93 -10.95
C MET A 138 -8.18 -6.88 -12.44
N HIS A 139 -7.46 -5.85 -12.91
CA HIS A 139 -7.09 -5.72 -14.31
C HIS A 139 -6.08 -6.82 -14.74
N GLU A 140 -5.09 -7.13 -13.90
CA GLU A 140 -4.11 -8.19 -14.18
C GLU A 140 -4.72 -9.59 -14.15
N THR A 141 -5.54 -9.90 -13.15
CA THR A 141 -6.27 -11.18 -13.06
C THR A 141 -7.21 -11.38 -14.24
N ARG A 142 -7.95 -10.34 -14.65
CA ARG A 142 -8.82 -10.38 -15.84
C ARG A 142 -8.02 -10.60 -17.12
N ARG A 143 -6.83 -9.99 -17.27
CA ARG A 143 -5.95 -10.23 -18.42
C ARG A 143 -5.47 -11.67 -18.47
N LEU A 144 -4.98 -12.21 -17.35
CA LEU A 144 -4.49 -13.59 -17.26
C LEU A 144 -5.60 -14.61 -17.54
N ARG A 145 -6.80 -14.41 -16.98
CA ARG A 145 -7.97 -15.27 -17.25
C ARG A 145 -8.33 -15.28 -18.74
N ARG A 146 -8.32 -14.11 -19.41
CA ARG A 146 -8.58 -14.02 -20.85
C ARG A 146 -7.51 -14.74 -21.68
N SER A 147 -6.24 -14.61 -21.32
CA SER A 147 -5.13 -15.29 -21.99
C SER A 147 -5.08 -16.81 -21.74
N ALA A 148 -5.68 -17.28 -20.64
CA ALA A 148 -5.86 -18.71 -20.38
C ALA A 148 -7.04 -19.27 -21.21
N ALA A 149 -8.18 -18.58 -21.22
CA ALA A 149 -9.35 -18.99 -22.01
C ALA A 149 -9.05 -19.08 -23.52
N ALA A 150 -8.28 -18.13 -24.06
CA ALA A 150 -7.87 -18.13 -25.48
C ALA A 150 -6.83 -19.19 -25.86
N ARG A 151 -6.28 -19.94 -24.90
CA ARG A 151 -5.36 -21.07 -25.17
C ARG A 151 -6.05 -22.44 -25.15
N VAL A 152 -7.29 -22.50 -24.67
CA VAL A 152 -8.05 -23.74 -24.49
C VAL A 152 -9.13 -23.90 -25.57
N GLY A 153 -9.55 -22.82 -26.22
CA GLY A 153 -10.42 -22.83 -27.41
C GLY A 153 -9.63 -22.66 -28.68
#